data_AF-X6MPA5-F1
#
_entry.id   AF-X6MPA5-F1
#
_cell.length_a   1.000
_cell.length_b   1.000
_cell.length_c   1.000
_cell.angle_alpha   90.00
_cell.angle_beta   90.00
_cell.angle_gamma   90.00
#
_symmetry.space_group_name_H-M   'P 1'
#
loop_
_entity.id
_entity.type
_entity.pdbx_description
1 polymer ?
#
loop_
_entity_poly.entity_id
_entity_poly.type
_entity_poly.pdbx_seq_one_letter_code
_entity_poly.pdbx_strand_id
1 'polypeptide(L)'
;MLNRIKWKESNSNFGDGHNEAPSENNENNTQNTNFCKLAWTGIVPKKSFDGFLLKKFETESEAKTFVKLYGVSQYWDSAVTALNTERELHIPPKWDADHALKTE
;
A
#
# COMPACT_ATOMS: atom_id res chain seq x y z
N MET A 1 1.71 13.17 -3.77
CA MET A 1 1.16 12.00 -3.04
C MET A 1 2.03 11.54 -1.88
N LEU A 2 3.36 11.51 -2.03
CA LEU A 2 4.24 10.88 -1.03
C LEU A 2 4.54 11.74 0.21
N ASN A 3 4.77 13.05 0.06
CA ASN A 3 5.32 13.87 1.16
C ASN A 3 4.28 14.68 1.93
N ARG A 4 3.23 15.16 1.24
CA ARG A 4 2.21 16.05 1.82
C ARG A 4 1.08 15.29 2.53
N ILE A 5 0.71 14.11 2.04
CA ILE A 5 -0.39 13.30 2.60
C ILE A 5 0.18 12.35 3.65
N LYS A 6 -0.43 12.30 4.83
CA LYS A 6 -0.01 11.44 5.95
C LYS A 6 -0.80 10.14 5.95
N TRP A 7 -0.30 9.13 5.23
CA TRP A 7 -1.00 7.86 5.03
C TRP A 7 -1.13 6.98 6.28
N LYS A 8 -0.19 7.13 7.24
CA LYS A 8 -0.16 6.37 8.51
C LYS A 8 -0.93 7.06 9.64
N GLU A 9 -1.42 8.28 9.42
CA GLU A 9 -2.14 9.02 10.45
C GLU A 9 -3.57 8.50 10.53
N SER A 10 -3.96 8.01 11.70
CA SER A 10 -5.35 7.63 11.98
C SER A 10 -6.17 8.90 12.08
N ASN A 11 -7.06 9.11 11.10
CA ASN A 11 -7.88 10.31 11.03
C ASN A 11 -9.01 10.23 12.08
N SER A 12 -8.69 10.51 13.35
CA SER A 12 -9.66 10.48 14.46
C SER A 12 -10.69 11.62 14.41
N ASN A 13 -10.52 12.59 13.50
CA ASN A 13 -11.20 13.88 13.60
C ASN A 13 -12.20 14.18 12.47
N PHE A 14 -12.61 13.19 11.66
CA PHE A 14 -13.68 13.39 10.68
C PHE A 14 -14.87 12.47 10.96
N GLY A 15 -15.70 12.90 11.91
CA GLY A 15 -17.13 12.54 11.97
C GLY A 15 -17.53 11.45 12.97
N ASP A 16 -17.47 11.75 14.27
CA ASP A 16 -18.70 11.72 15.09
C ASP A 16 -18.53 12.68 16.27
N GLY A 17 -19.56 13.46 16.55
CA GLY A 17 -19.56 14.44 17.64
C GLY A 17 -19.76 13.76 18.97
N HIS A 18 -18.79 12.97 19.44
CA HIS A 18 -18.77 12.49 20.80
C HIS A 18 -17.40 12.69 21.43
N ASN A 19 -17.39 13.48 22.51
CA ASN A 19 -16.20 13.80 23.29
C ASN A 19 -15.72 12.53 24.01
N GLU A 20 -14.62 11.93 23.57
CA GLU A 20 -13.85 10.98 24.37
C GLU A 20 -12.42 11.51 24.51
N ALA A 21 -12.00 11.75 25.75
CA ALA A 21 -10.70 12.25 26.17
C ALA A 21 -9.53 11.38 25.65
N PRO A 22 -8.28 11.88 25.63
CA PRO A 22 -7.14 11.13 25.11
C PRO A 22 -6.85 9.95 26.04
N SER A 23 -7.29 8.75 25.66
CA SER A 23 -6.89 7.51 26.32
C SER A 23 -5.49 7.15 25.82
N GLU A 24 -4.48 7.59 26.55
CA GLU A 24 -3.20 6.88 26.60
C GLU A 24 -3.45 5.41 27.00
N ASN A 25 -2.72 4.49 26.38
CA ASN A 25 -2.83 3.02 26.49
C ASN A 25 -3.99 2.32 25.77
N ASN A 26 -3.70 1.86 24.56
CA ASN A 26 -3.96 0.47 24.21
C ASN A 26 -2.94 -0.03 23.19
N GLU A 27 -1.93 -0.74 23.69
CA GLU A 27 -0.87 -1.47 22.98
C GLU A 27 -1.38 -2.68 22.18
N ASN A 28 -2.48 -2.51 21.42
CA ASN A 28 -3.01 -3.53 20.50
C ASN A 28 -3.51 -2.92 19.19
N ASN A 29 -2.94 -1.79 18.79
CA ASN A 29 -3.20 -1.21 17.47
C ASN A 29 -2.47 -2.06 16.43
N THR A 30 -3.19 -3.00 15.81
CA THR A 30 -2.74 -3.69 14.59
C THR A 30 -2.21 -2.61 13.66
N GLN A 31 -0.88 -2.52 13.54
CA GLN A 31 -0.20 -1.40 12.90
C GLN A 31 -0.90 -1.10 11.58
N ASN A 32 -1.53 0.07 11.47
CA ASN A 32 -2.22 0.49 10.28
C ASN A 32 -1.22 0.50 9.12
N THR A 33 -1.22 -0.57 8.32
CA THR A 33 -0.25 -0.85 7.25
C THR A 33 -0.51 -0.01 6.00
N ASN A 34 -1.22 1.11 6.13
CA ASN A 34 -1.52 1.97 5.01
C ASN A 34 -0.27 2.76 4.58
N PHE A 35 0.08 2.67 3.30
CA PHE A 35 1.20 3.38 2.72
C PHE A 35 0.91 3.77 1.27
N CYS A 36 1.69 4.71 0.76
CA CYS A 36 1.68 5.09 -0.65
C CYS A 36 3.11 5.03 -1.17
N LYS A 37 3.30 4.42 -2.34
CA LYS A 37 4.60 4.24 -2.99
C LYS A 37 4.50 4.60 -4.46
N LEU A 38 5.61 5.07 -5.03
CA LEU A 38 5.74 5.23 -6.47
C LEU A 38 5.93 3.86 -7.12
N ALA A 39 4.92 3.37 -7.83
CA ALA A 39 5.01 2.10 -8.57
C ALA A 39 5.69 2.26 -9.94
N TRP A 40 5.48 3.40 -10.60
CA TRP A 40 6.06 3.68 -11.92
C TRP A 40 6.15 5.19 -12.19
N THR A 41 7.19 5.60 -12.91
CA THR A 41 7.34 6.94 -13.48
C THR A 41 8.00 6.85 -14.85
N GLY A 42 7.58 7.67 -15.81
CA GLY A 42 8.15 7.65 -17.15
C GLY A 42 7.38 8.51 -18.14
N ILE A 43 7.77 8.40 -19.41
CA ILE A 43 7.19 9.13 -20.54
C ILE A 43 6.43 8.14 -21.41
N VAL A 44 5.26 8.54 -21.93
CA VAL A 44 4.49 7.76 -22.90
C VAL A 44 4.23 8.56 -24.18
N PRO A 45 4.08 7.89 -25.35
CA PRO A 45 3.82 8.59 -26.61
C PRO A 45 2.47 9.29 -26.67
N LYS A 46 1.44 8.75 -26.00
CA LYS A 46 0.08 9.27 -26.00
C LYS A 46 -0.59 9.04 -24.65
N LYS A 47 -1.45 9.96 -24.23
CA LYS A 47 -2.34 9.78 -23.06
C LYS A 47 -3.37 8.68 -23.32
N SER A 48 -3.57 7.78 -22.35
CA SER A 48 -4.60 6.74 -22.43
C SER A 48 -5.94 7.15 -21.82
N PHE A 49 -5.93 8.09 -20.87
CA PHE A 49 -7.12 8.59 -20.20
C PHE A 49 -7.35 10.07 -20.53
N ASP A 50 -8.62 10.46 -20.70
CA ASP A 50 -8.98 11.86 -20.99
C ASP A 50 -9.10 12.75 -19.77
N GLY A 51 -9.20 12.16 -18.58
CA GLY A 51 -9.29 12.85 -17.31
C GLY A 51 -9.06 11.93 -16.11
N PHE A 52 -9.24 12.47 -14.91
CA PHE A 52 -9.12 11.70 -13.67
C PHE A 52 -10.47 11.08 -13.31
N LEU A 53 -10.49 9.75 -13.16
CA LEU A 53 -11.68 8.99 -12.78
C LEU A 53 -11.33 8.11 -11.57
N LEU A 54 -12.17 8.14 -10.55
CA LEU A 54 -12.10 7.22 -9.42
C LEU A 54 -13.15 6.13 -9.61
N LYS A 55 -12.73 4.87 -9.69
CA LYS A 55 -13.61 3.70 -9.77
C LYS A 55 -13.27 2.71 -8.67
N LYS A 56 -14.30 2.07 -8.11
CA LYS A 56 -14.19 0.96 -7.17
C LYS A 56 -14.63 -0.32 -7.89
N PHE A 57 -13.88 -1.39 -7.67
CA PHE A 57 -14.19 -2.73 -8.16
C PHE A 57 -14.21 -3.68 -6.95
N GLU A 58 -15.01 -4.74 -7.02
CA GLU A 58 -15.10 -5.73 -5.94
C GLU A 58 -13.95 -6.74 -6.02
N THR A 59 -13.47 -7.00 -7.24
CA THR A 59 -12.38 -7.95 -7.49
C THR A 59 -11.22 -7.32 -8.25
N GLU A 60 -10.02 -7.86 -8.06
CA GLU A 60 -8.82 -7.46 -8.81
C GLU A 60 -8.97 -7.73 -10.31
N SER A 61 -9.58 -8.86 -10.69
CA SER A 61 -9.76 -9.26 -12.09
C SER A 61 -10.58 -8.25 -12.89
N GLU A 62 -11.62 -7.67 -12.28
CA GLU A 62 -12.43 -6.62 -12.90
C GLU A 62 -11.64 -5.33 -13.10
N ALA A 63 -10.90 -4.90 -12.07
CA ALA A 63 -10.04 -3.72 -12.16
C ALA A 63 -8.98 -3.87 -13.24
N LYS A 64 -8.32 -5.04 -13.31
CA LYS A 64 -7.32 -5.36 -14.34
C LYS A 64 -7.94 -5.38 -15.74
N THR A 65 -9.14 -5.93 -15.88
CA THR A 65 -9.87 -5.95 -17.17
C THR A 65 -10.20 -4.53 -17.61
N PHE A 66 -10.66 -3.66 -16.69
CA PHE A 66 -10.92 -2.26 -16.99
C PHE A 66 -9.67 -1.54 -17.49
N VAL A 67 -8.54 -1.66 -16.79
CA VAL A 67 -7.27 -1.02 -17.18
C VAL A 67 -6.75 -1.59 -18.52
N LYS A 68 -7.00 -2.88 -18.79
CA LYS A 68 -6.68 -3.52 -20.08
C LYS A 68 -7.46 -2.94 -21.26
N LEU A 69 -8.72 -2.54 -21.07
CA LEU A 69 -9.52 -1.89 -22.13
C LEU A 69 -8.87 -0.57 -22.61
N TYR A 70 -8.11 0.11 -21.75
CA TYR A 70 -7.35 1.32 -22.09
C TYR A 70 -5.91 1.05 -22.57
N GLY A 71 -5.53 -0.22 -22.75
CA GLY A 71 -4.21 -0.62 -23.23
C GLY A 71 -3.07 -0.32 -22.24
N VAL A 72 -3.37 -0.24 -20.94
CA VAL A 72 -2.41 0.17 -19.90
C VAL A 72 -2.30 -0.83 -18.74
N SER A 73 -2.58 -2.11 -19.00
CA SER A 73 -2.55 -3.18 -17.99
C SER A 73 -1.21 -3.28 -17.27
N GLN A 74 -0.10 -2.91 -17.93
CA GLN A 74 1.24 -2.92 -17.36
C GLN A 74 1.38 -2.04 -16.10
N TYR A 75 0.57 -1.00 -15.94
CA TYR A 75 0.59 -0.18 -14.73
C TYR A 75 -0.04 -0.89 -13.53
N TRP A 76 -1.06 -1.71 -13.77
CA TRP A 76 -1.62 -2.58 -12.74
C TRP A 76 -0.57 -3.59 -12.27
N ASP A 77 0.07 -4.27 -13.22
CA ASP A 77 1.10 -5.25 -12.92
C ASP A 77 2.30 -4.62 -12.17
N SER A 78 2.72 -3.41 -12.57
CA SER A 78 3.77 -2.66 -11.87
C SER A 78 3.39 -2.31 -10.44
N ALA A 79 2.13 -1.94 -10.19
CA ALA A 79 1.64 -1.65 -8.85
C ALA A 79 1.61 -2.90 -7.96
N VAL A 80 1.18 -4.04 -8.50
CA VAL A 80 1.20 -5.34 -7.80
C VAL A 80 2.64 -5.76 -7.48
N THR A 81 3.57 -5.61 -8.43
CA THR A 81 5.00 -5.88 -8.18
C THR A 81 5.54 -4.98 -7.08
N ALA A 82 5.28 -3.67 -7.14
CA ALA A 82 5.75 -2.73 -6.12
C ALA A 82 5.20 -3.02 -4.72
N LEU A 83 3.95 -3.51 -4.63
CA LEU A 83 3.33 -3.97 -3.39
C LEU A 83 4.02 -5.22 -2.85
N ASN A 84 4.29 -6.21 -3.71
CA ASN A 84 4.94 -7.46 -3.30
C ASN A 84 6.38 -7.24 -2.85
N THR A 85 7.14 -6.38 -3.52
CA THR A 85 8.49 -6.00 -3.08
C THR A 85 8.48 -5.38 -1.68
N GLU A 86 7.46 -4.56 -1.36
CA GLU A 86 7.34 -3.98 -0.03
C GLU A 86 7.06 -5.05 1.05
N ARG A 87 6.24 -6.05 0.73
CA ARG A 87 5.96 -7.17 1.64
C ARG A 87 7.20 -8.02 1.91
N GLU A 88 8.02 -8.27 0.90
CA GLU A 88 9.27 -9.04 1.04
C GLU A 88 10.31 -8.30 1.91
N LEU A 89 10.43 -6.98 1.79
CA LEU A 89 11.33 -6.17 2.64
C LEU A 89 10.93 -6.15 4.12
N HIS A 90 9.69 -6.51 4.45
CA HIS A 90 9.20 -6.60 5.84
C HIS A 90 9.39 -8.00 6.45
N ILE A 91 9.95 -8.96 5.71
CA ILE A 91 10.36 -10.26 6.26
C ILE A 91 11.71 -10.05 6.95
N PRO A 92 11.83 -10.27 8.27
CA PRO A 92 13.12 -10.15 8.95
C PRO A 92 14.13 -11.12 8.32
N PRO A 93 15.41 -10.72 8.20
CA PRO A 93 16.44 -11.60 7.67
C PRO A 93 16.49 -12.87 8.52
N LYS A 94 16.56 -14.03 7.86
CA LYS A 94 16.67 -15.35 8.48
C LYS A 94 18.13 -15.55 8.94
N TRP A 95 18.61 -14.74 9.89
CA TRP A 95 19.94 -14.92 10.44
C TRP A 95 19.93 -16.05 11.49
N ASP A 96 20.73 -17.08 11.18
CA ASP A 96 21.35 -18.08 12.06
C ASP A 96 20.46 -19.01 12.91
N ALA A 97 19.86 -20.00 12.26
CA ALA A 97 19.48 -21.26 12.92
C ALA A 97 20.64 -22.29 12.99
N ASP A 98 21.76 -22.05 12.30
CA ASP A 98 22.86 -23.03 12.17
C ASP A 98 24.03 -22.84 13.16
N HIS A 99 23.97 -21.85 14.06
CA HIS A 99 25.02 -21.63 15.07
C HIS A 99 24.68 -22.15 16.48
N ALA A 100 23.52 -22.76 16.70
CA ALA A 100 23.09 -23.25 18.03
C ALA A 100 23.49 -24.70 18.37
N LEU A 101 24.46 -25.28 17.65
CA LEU A 101 25.07 -26.57 18.00
C LEU A 101 26.61 -26.46 17.97
N LYS A 102 27.17 -25.59 18.82
CA LYS A 102 28.57 -25.66 19.26
C LYS A 102 28.80 -24.75 20.47
N THR A 103 28.27 -25.16 21.60
CA THR A 103 28.83 -24.84 22.91
C THR A 103 28.85 -26.14 23.70
N GLU A 104 30.08 -26.64 23.83
CA GLU A 104 30.67 -27.60 24.80
C GLU A 104 29.80 -28.70 25.42
#